data_AF-A0A967GTA1-F1
#
_entry.id   AF-A0A967GTA1-F1
#
_cell.length_a   1.000
_cell.length_b   1.000
_cell.length_c   1.000
_cell.angle_alpha   90.00
_cell.angle_beta   90.00
_cell.angle_gamma   90.00
#
_symmetry.space_group_name_H-M   'P 1'
#
loop_
_entity.id
_entity.type
_entity.pdbx_description
1 polymer ?
#
loop_
_entity_poly.entity_id
_entity_poly.type
_entity_poly.pdbx_seq_one_letter_code
_entity_poly.pdbx_strand_id
1 'polypeptide(L)'
;NFFYWTTNQQIIQRTFGARSLAEGQKGVLLASFFKILAPIILIFPGIIALHIFTVNPPEGVDARAMMETDGKVYGTLVRTVLPGWLTGFFAAVVMGSILSTFNSVLNSSATLFSLGVYKKILKPEATQHQLVRSGRVCSAVVAVFAVVSAPLVFMNVEGIFGYFQKLNGIYFIPLLAMVMFGFFNRTADGRTAVITVVVGLIAMVIGTFIAADPINRALGSGYHYMGLVFALLLLLQFVLGQSMKHPAPHVQKDARAVDLTPWKFAKPVGIGLIIFVLVLYALFADFGTLSG
;
A
#
# COMPACT_ATOMS: atom_id res chain seq x y z
N ASN A 1 -2.23 6.36 -2.99
CA ASN A 1 -2.21 6.76 -1.57
C ASN A 1 -3.56 6.60 -0.89
N PHE A 2 -4.63 7.26 -1.33
CA PHE A 2 -5.96 7.18 -0.67
C PHE A 2 -6.39 5.73 -0.37
N PHE A 3 -6.50 4.87 -1.39
CA PHE A 3 -6.81 3.45 -1.23
C PHE A 3 -6.00 2.80 -0.10
N TYR A 4 -4.66 2.79 -0.22
CA TYR A 4 -3.78 2.15 0.74
C TYR A 4 -4.03 2.57 2.19
N TRP A 5 -4.29 3.86 2.46
CA TRP A 5 -4.48 4.34 3.82
C TRP A 5 -5.90 4.16 4.35
N THR A 6 -6.91 4.14 3.47
CA THR A 6 -8.33 4.10 3.87
C THR A 6 -8.97 2.73 3.72
N THR A 7 -8.35 1.78 3.03
CA THR A 7 -8.90 0.43 2.77
C THR A 7 -8.01 -0.70 3.25
N ASN A 8 -6.73 -0.45 3.55
CA ASN A 8 -5.83 -1.49 4.04
C ASN A 8 -6.20 -1.90 5.48
N GLN A 9 -6.58 -3.16 5.61
CA GLN A 9 -7.08 -3.73 6.86
C GLN A 9 -6.10 -3.58 8.03
N GLN A 10 -4.79 -3.71 7.80
CA GLN A 10 -3.77 -3.60 8.85
C GLN A 10 -3.76 -2.21 9.50
N ILE A 11 -4.03 -1.18 8.69
CA ILE A 11 -4.01 0.21 9.11
C ILE A 11 -5.34 0.56 9.77
N ILE A 12 -6.46 0.21 9.11
CA ILE A 12 -7.80 0.50 9.61
C ILE A 12 -8.07 -0.16 10.96
N GLN A 13 -7.63 -1.40 11.17
CA GLN A 13 -7.83 -2.09 12.45
C GLN A 13 -7.16 -1.36 13.62
N ARG A 14 -5.98 -0.76 13.40
CA ARG A 14 -5.31 0.05 14.42
C ARG A 14 -6.09 1.33 14.72
N THR A 15 -6.69 1.94 13.70
CA THR A 15 -7.56 3.11 13.88
C THR A 15 -8.85 2.75 14.63
N PHE A 16 -9.48 1.61 14.33
CA PHE A 16 -10.68 1.15 15.05
C PHE A 16 -10.39 0.68 16.48
N GLY A 17 -9.15 0.35 16.80
CA GLY A 17 -8.72 0.11 18.18
C GLY A 17 -8.53 1.37 19.02
N ALA A 18 -8.68 2.57 18.44
CA ALA A 18 -8.56 3.82 19.18
C ALA A 18 -9.75 4.03 20.14
N ARG A 19 -9.50 4.62 21.31
CA ARG A 19 -10.53 4.87 22.34
C ARG A 19 -11.62 5.86 21.91
N SER A 20 -11.34 6.72 20.93
CA SER A 20 -12.23 7.78 20.42
C SER A 20 -11.74 8.25 19.06
N LEU A 21 -12.61 8.94 18.30
CA LEU A 21 -12.23 9.59 17.05
C LEU A 21 -11.06 10.56 17.24
N ALA A 22 -11.07 11.32 18.34
CA ALA A 22 -10.02 12.28 18.64
C ALA A 22 -8.62 11.63 18.79
N GLU A 23 -8.51 10.49 19.49
CA GLU A 23 -7.23 9.78 19.58
C GLU A 23 -6.82 9.13 18.27
N GLY A 24 -7.77 8.57 17.52
CA GLY A 24 -7.52 8.05 16.18
C GLY A 24 -6.93 9.12 15.25
N GLN A 25 -7.50 10.33 15.28
CA GLN A 25 -7.01 11.47 14.49
C GLN A 25 -5.59 11.89 14.89
N LYS A 26 -5.28 11.98 16.19
CA LYS A 26 -3.92 12.28 16.66
C LYS A 26 -2.92 11.23 16.16
N GLY A 27 -3.25 9.96 16.26
CA GLY A 27 -2.41 8.86 15.79
C GLY A 27 -2.15 8.93 14.28
N VAL A 28 -3.18 9.15 13.47
CA VAL A 28 -3.05 9.26 12.00
C VAL A 28 -2.24 10.50 11.60
N LEU A 29 -2.43 11.63 12.27
CA LEU A 29 -1.66 12.85 11.98
C LEU A 29 -0.18 12.70 12.37
N LEU A 30 0.10 12.06 13.51
CA LEU A 30 1.46 11.74 13.92
C LEU A 30 2.14 10.77 12.94
N ALA A 31 1.44 9.73 12.50
CA ALA A 31 1.94 8.81 11.48
C ALA A 31 2.23 9.53 10.15
N SER A 32 1.37 10.49 9.79
CA SER A 32 1.54 11.31 8.58
C SER A 32 2.79 12.18 8.67
N PHE A 33 3.09 12.78 9.83
CA PHE A 33 4.34 13.50 10.08
C PHE A 33 5.58 12.62 9.84
N PHE A 34 5.64 11.44 10.46
CA PHE A 34 6.77 10.52 10.26
C PHE A 34 6.88 10.03 8.81
N LYS A 35 5.75 9.91 8.09
CA LYS A 35 5.76 9.52 6.68
C LYS A 35 6.46 10.55 5.78
N ILE A 36 6.39 11.83 6.13
CA ILE A 36 7.10 12.90 5.41
C ILE A 36 8.62 12.74 5.54
N LEU A 37 9.11 12.16 6.64
CA LEU A 37 10.53 11.89 6.85
C LEU A 37 11.02 10.63 6.12
N ALA A 38 10.11 9.74 5.69
CA ALA A 38 10.47 8.45 5.10
C ALA A 38 11.31 8.58 3.81
N PRO A 39 11.03 9.50 2.87
CA PRO A 39 11.90 9.72 1.72
C PRO A 39 13.32 10.12 2.12
N ILE A 40 13.49 10.95 3.16
CA ILE A 40 14.83 11.35 3.63
C ILE A 40 15.58 10.11 4.17
N ILE A 41 14.90 9.28 4.96
CA ILE A 41 15.52 8.08 5.57
C ILE A 41 15.81 7.00 4.51
N LEU A 42 14.97 6.85 3.48
CA LEU A 42 15.08 5.76 2.51
C LEU A 42 15.85 6.14 1.24
N ILE A 43 15.71 7.37 0.74
CA ILE A 43 16.30 7.80 -0.53
C ILE A 43 17.71 8.34 -0.32
N PHE A 44 17.95 9.14 0.72
CA PHE A 44 19.27 9.77 0.91
C PHE A 44 20.39 8.74 1.06
N PRO A 45 20.22 7.64 1.81
CA PRO A 45 21.24 6.60 1.84
C PRO A 45 21.49 5.99 0.46
N GLY A 46 20.48 5.84 -0.39
CA GLY A 46 20.66 5.43 -1.79
C GLY A 46 21.53 6.40 -2.59
N ILE A 47 21.30 7.72 -2.43
CA ILE A 47 22.11 8.77 -3.08
C ILE A 47 23.55 8.80 -2.54
N ILE A 48 23.72 8.67 -1.22
CA ILE A 48 25.04 8.60 -0.57
C ILE A 48 25.80 7.36 -1.07
N ALA A 49 25.14 6.21 -1.14
CA ALA A 49 25.72 4.99 -1.70
C ALA A 49 26.13 5.20 -3.16
N LEU A 50 25.29 5.82 -3.98
CA LEU A 50 25.62 6.16 -5.36
C LEU A 50 26.90 6.99 -5.43
N HIS A 51 27.02 8.03 -4.62
CA HIS A 51 28.22 8.89 -4.61
C HIS A 51 29.47 8.15 -4.11
N ILE A 52 29.38 7.43 -2.99
CA ILE A 52 30.52 6.67 -2.43
C ILE A 52 31.00 5.63 -3.43
N PHE A 53 30.09 4.82 -3.98
CA PHE A 53 30.49 3.70 -4.81
C PHE A 53 30.88 4.08 -6.24
N THR A 54 30.47 5.25 -6.77
CA THR A 54 30.89 5.68 -8.13
C THR A 54 32.00 6.71 -8.16
N VAL A 55 32.03 7.63 -7.20
CA VAL A 55 33.00 8.74 -7.22
C VAL A 55 34.28 8.36 -6.46
N ASN A 56 34.16 7.61 -5.36
CA ASN A 56 35.30 7.15 -4.55
C ASN A 56 35.13 5.68 -4.10
N PRO A 57 35.13 4.72 -5.05
CA PRO A 57 34.87 3.32 -4.74
C PRO A 57 35.89 2.77 -3.72
N PRO A 58 35.44 2.08 -2.67
CA PRO A 58 36.33 1.31 -1.81
C PRO A 58 37.08 0.24 -2.63
N GLU A 59 38.33 -0.04 -2.28
CA GLU A 59 39.12 -1.07 -2.96
C GLU A 59 38.39 -2.43 -2.97
N GLY A 60 38.29 -3.03 -4.16
CA GLY A 60 37.64 -4.33 -4.37
C GLY A 60 36.11 -4.28 -4.55
N VAL A 61 35.49 -3.10 -4.63
CA VAL A 61 34.05 -2.94 -4.90
C VAL A 61 33.84 -2.49 -6.35
N ASP A 62 33.19 -3.34 -7.16
CA ASP A 62 32.72 -2.94 -8.49
C ASP A 62 31.43 -2.11 -8.36
N ALA A 63 31.57 -0.81 -8.60
CA ALA A 63 30.51 0.18 -8.61
C ALA A 63 29.33 -0.20 -9.52
N ARG A 64 29.61 -0.76 -10.70
CA ARG A 64 28.58 -1.12 -11.70
C ARG A 64 27.79 -2.32 -11.25
N ALA A 65 28.46 -3.40 -10.86
CA ALA A 65 27.80 -4.60 -10.34
C ALA A 65 26.93 -4.31 -9.10
N MET A 66 27.34 -3.34 -8.28
CA MET A 66 26.61 -2.92 -7.09
C MET A 66 25.33 -2.13 -7.40
N MET A 67 25.34 -1.31 -8.45
CA MET A 67 24.17 -0.56 -8.91
C MET A 67 23.18 -1.41 -9.68
N GLU A 68 23.64 -2.47 -10.35
CA GLU A 68 22.78 -3.43 -11.05
C GLU A 68 22.04 -4.37 -10.09
N THR A 69 22.59 -4.59 -8.88
CA THR A 69 21.95 -5.46 -7.90
C THR A 69 20.96 -4.68 -7.02
N ASP A 70 19.77 -4.46 -7.56
CA ASP A 70 18.71 -3.72 -6.89
C ASP A 70 18.37 -4.36 -5.52
N GLY A 71 18.37 -3.55 -4.46
CA GLY A 71 18.05 -3.97 -3.08
C GLY A 71 19.22 -4.36 -2.16
N LYS A 72 20.47 -4.56 -2.65
CA LYS A 72 21.64 -4.79 -1.76
C LYS A 72 22.33 -3.50 -1.32
N VAL A 73 22.11 -2.40 -2.07
CA VAL A 73 22.79 -1.11 -1.90
C VAL A 73 22.70 -0.58 -0.46
N TYR A 74 21.50 -0.58 0.13
CA TYR A 74 21.29 -0.05 1.49
C TYR A 74 22.04 -0.86 2.55
N GLY A 75 21.96 -2.19 2.48
CA GLY A 75 22.63 -3.07 3.43
C GLY A 75 24.16 -2.98 3.35
N THR A 76 24.70 -2.86 2.13
CA THR A 76 26.14 -2.70 1.96
C THR A 76 26.62 -1.34 2.43
N LEU A 77 25.89 -0.25 2.14
CA LEU A 77 26.22 1.08 2.68
C LEU A 77 26.30 1.07 4.21
N VAL A 78 25.32 0.46 4.88
CA VAL A 78 25.33 0.34 6.34
C VAL A 78 26.59 -0.38 6.82
N ARG A 79 26.95 -1.49 6.19
CA ARG A 79 28.18 -2.23 6.53
C ARG A 79 29.45 -1.42 6.29
N THR A 80 29.46 -0.56 5.27
CA THR A 80 30.61 0.29 4.92
C THR A 80 30.78 1.44 5.90
N VAL A 81 29.68 2.05 6.36
CA VAL A 81 29.72 3.29 7.16
C VAL A 81 29.70 3.01 8.67
N LEU A 82 29.00 1.97 9.13
CA LEU A 82 28.82 1.69 10.55
C LEU A 82 29.86 0.73 11.13
N PRO A 83 30.29 0.91 12.39
CA PRO A 83 31.10 -0.07 13.10
C PRO A 83 30.34 -1.38 13.30
N GLY A 84 31.07 -2.50 13.44
CA GLY A 84 30.48 -3.85 13.43
C GLY A 84 29.31 -4.06 14.40
N TRP A 85 29.35 -3.48 15.59
CA TRP A 85 28.27 -3.58 16.59
C TRP A 85 26.99 -2.85 16.14
N LEU A 86 27.12 -1.69 15.48
CA LEU A 86 25.98 -0.96 14.91
C LEU A 86 25.42 -1.65 13.68
N THR A 87 26.27 -2.28 12.86
CA THR A 87 25.83 -3.11 11.73
C THR A 87 25.01 -4.31 12.21
N GLY A 88 25.46 -4.99 13.26
CA GLY A 88 24.70 -6.08 13.89
C GLY A 88 23.38 -5.60 14.51
N PHE A 89 23.40 -4.48 15.23
CA PHE A 89 22.19 -3.84 15.76
C PHE A 89 21.20 -3.48 14.64
N PHE A 90 21.69 -2.87 13.56
CA PHE A 90 20.88 -2.53 12.40
C PHE A 90 20.23 -3.76 11.78
N ALA A 91 20.99 -4.84 11.58
CA ALA A 91 20.46 -6.09 11.05
C ALA A 91 19.35 -6.67 11.94
N ALA A 92 19.53 -6.62 13.27
CA ALA A 92 18.50 -7.04 14.22
C ALA A 92 17.23 -6.18 14.14
N VAL A 93 17.36 -4.85 14.02
CA VAL A 93 16.22 -3.93 13.87
C VAL A 93 15.47 -4.18 12.57
N VAL A 94 16.17 -4.38 11.45
CA VAL A 94 15.54 -4.70 10.15
C VAL A 94 14.80 -6.03 10.23
N MET A 95 15.43 -7.07 10.79
CA MET A 95 14.78 -8.37 10.93
C MET A 95 13.53 -8.30 11.82
N GLY A 96 13.62 -7.61 12.95
CA GLY A 96 12.47 -7.37 13.84
C GLY A 96 11.34 -6.61 13.14
N SER A 97 11.68 -5.61 12.32
CA SER A 97 10.71 -4.82 11.55
C SER A 97 10.02 -5.64 10.46
N ILE A 98 10.77 -6.51 9.77
CA ILE A 98 10.23 -7.45 8.77
C ILE A 98 9.27 -8.43 9.44
N LEU A 99 9.68 -9.06 10.54
CA LEU A 99 8.84 -10.02 11.29
C LEU A 99 7.56 -9.37 11.83
N SER A 100 7.66 -8.14 12.35
CA SER A 100 6.50 -7.37 12.80
C SER A 100 5.49 -7.11 11.68
N THR A 101 5.98 -6.73 10.50
CA THR A 101 5.14 -6.48 9.32
C THR A 101 4.51 -7.77 8.81
N PHE A 102 5.31 -8.85 8.72
CA PHE A 102 4.86 -10.17 8.31
C PHE A 102 3.74 -10.70 9.24
N ASN A 103 3.93 -10.61 10.55
CA ASN A 103 2.92 -10.99 11.54
C ASN A 103 1.63 -10.15 11.42
N SER A 104 1.76 -8.84 11.16
CA SER A 104 0.61 -7.96 10.95
C SER A 104 -0.21 -8.36 9.71
N VAL A 105 0.47 -8.76 8.62
CA VAL A 105 -0.17 -9.28 7.40
C VAL A 105 -0.90 -10.57 7.69
N LEU A 106 -0.25 -11.56 8.32
CA LEU A 106 -0.86 -12.85 8.64
C LEU A 106 -2.09 -12.71 9.55
N ASN A 107 -2.04 -11.82 10.54
CA ASN A 107 -3.17 -11.58 11.44
C ASN A 107 -4.36 -10.92 10.72
N SER A 108 -4.08 -9.98 9.81
CA SER A 108 -5.13 -9.31 9.03
C SER A 108 -5.79 -10.29 8.06
N SER A 109 -5.00 -11.12 7.36
CA SER A 109 -5.51 -12.19 6.50
C SER A 109 -6.33 -13.21 7.28
N ALA A 110 -5.87 -13.64 8.46
CA ALA A 110 -6.62 -14.53 9.34
C ALA A 110 -7.98 -13.95 9.72
N THR A 111 -8.02 -12.67 10.07
CA THR A 111 -9.25 -11.98 10.47
C THR A 111 -10.21 -11.85 9.30
N LEU A 112 -9.73 -11.42 8.14
CA LEU A 112 -10.53 -11.31 6.91
C LEU A 112 -11.13 -12.65 6.50
N PHE A 113 -10.33 -13.72 6.53
CA PHE A 113 -10.81 -15.06 6.19
C PHE A 113 -11.78 -15.59 7.24
N SER A 114 -11.41 -15.58 8.52
CA SER A 114 -12.22 -16.17 9.59
C SER A 114 -13.58 -15.49 9.73
N LEU A 115 -13.64 -14.15 9.78
CA LEU A 115 -14.90 -13.43 9.91
C LEU A 115 -15.62 -13.29 8.56
N GLY A 116 -14.89 -12.93 7.51
CA GLY A 116 -15.46 -12.54 6.22
C GLY A 116 -15.86 -13.70 5.32
N VAL A 117 -15.16 -14.83 5.41
CA VAL A 117 -15.39 -16.02 4.57
C VAL A 117 -15.91 -17.17 5.42
N TYR A 118 -15.15 -17.58 6.44
CA TYR A 118 -15.47 -18.76 7.24
C TYR A 118 -16.77 -18.58 8.02
N LYS A 119 -16.88 -17.55 8.86
CA LYS A 119 -18.11 -17.30 9.62
C LYS A 119 -19.25 -16.89 8.71
N LYS A 120 -19.04 -15.93 7.80
CA LYS A 120 -20.15 -15.37 7.01
C LYS A 120 -20.72 -16.32 5.96
N ILE A 121 -19.89 -17.16 5.32
CA ILE A 121 -20.28 -17.94 4.13
C ILE A 121 -20.23 -19.45 4.41
N LEU A 122 -19.12 -19.95 4.98
CA LEU A 122 -18.91 -21.39 5.11
C LEU A 122 -19.60 -22.00 6.33
N LYS A 123 -19.60 -21.30 7.47
CA LYS A 123 -20.14 -21.75 8.75
C LYS A 123 -20.66 -20.58 9.61
N PRO A 124 -21.90 -20.12 9.38
CA PRO A 124 -22.56 -19.04 10.14
C PRO A 124 -22.53 -19.24 11.66
N GLU A 125 -22.79 -20.47 12.11
CA GLU A 125 -22.85 -20.84 13.53
C GLU A 125 -21.49 -21.27 14.10
N ALA A 126 -20.38 -20.79 13.53
CA ALA A 126 -19.05 -21.12 14.02
C ALA A 126 -18.82 -20.57 15.44
N THR A 127 -18.36 -21.45 16.35
CA THR A 127 -17.96 -21.04 17.69
C THR A 127 -16.67 -20.22 17.66
N GLN A 128 -16.39 -19.47 18.74
CA GLN A 128 -15.16 -18.66 18.83
C GLN A 128 -13.89 -19.51 18.64
N HIS A 129 -13.87 -20.72 19.19
CA HIS A 129 -12.74 -21.64 19.02
C HIS A 129 -12.56 -22.07 17.55
N GLN A 130 -13.66 -22.36 16.84
CA GLN A 130 -13.61 -22.69 15.41
C GLN A 130 -13.14 -21.51 14.56
N LEU A 131 -13.53 -20.30 14.93
CA LEU A 131 -13.11 -19.07 14.27
C LEU A 131 -11.60 -18.81 14.42
N VAL A 132 -11.08 -18.95 15.64
CA VAL A 132 -9.63 -18.82 15.90
C VAL A 132 -8.84 -19.90 15.15
N ARG A 133 -9.35 -21.14 15.15
CA ARG A 133 -8.71 -22.25 14.43
C ARG A 133 -8.67 -22.01 12.92
N SER A 134 -9.76 -21.55 12.32
CA SER A 134 -9.80 -21.26 10.88
C SER A 134 -8.86 -20.11 10.50
N GLY A 135 -8.76 -19.08 11.35
CA GLY A 135 -7.78 -17.99 11.20
C GLY A 135 -6.34 -18.51 11.22
N ARG A 136 -5.97 -19.34 12.21
CA ARG A 136 -4.62 -19.93 12.31
C ARG A 136 -4.26 -20.78 11.10
N VAL A 137 -5.19 -21.61 10.61
CA VAL A 137 -4.98 -22.42 9.40
C VAL A 137 -4.76 -21.53 8.18
N CYS A 138 -5.58 -20.49 8.02
CA CYS A 138 -5.40 -19.51 6.94
C CYS A 138 -4.02 -18.84 7.01
N SER A 139 -3.59 -18.37 8.18
CA SER A 139 -2.25 -17.79 8.35
C SER A 139 -1.14 -18.78 7.98
N ALA A 140 -1.24 -20.04 8.40
CA ALA A 140 -0.24 -21.05 8.06
C ALA A 140 -0.17 -21.30 6.55
N VAL A 141 -1.31 -21.42 5.87
CA VAL A 141 -1.38 -21.59 4.41
C VAL A 141 -0.78 -20.38 3.70
N VAL A 142 -1.15 -19.16 4.10
CA VAL A 142 -0.61 -17.92 3.51
C VAL A 142 0.90 -17.83 3.75
N ALA A 143 1.40 -18.19 4.93
CA ALA A 143 2.82 -18.17 5.25
C ALA A 143 3.61 -19.16 4.37
N VAL A 144 3.13 -20.40 4.24
CA VAL A 144 3.75 -21.41 3.37
C VAL A 144 3.75 -20.93 1.91
N PHE A 145 2.62 -20.43 1.43
CA PHE A 145 2.51 -19.90 0.07
C PHE A 145 3.47 -18.73 -0.16
N ALA A 146 3.61 -17.81 0.81
CA ALA A 146 4.55 -16.69 0.73
C ALA A 146 6.02 -17.17 0.65
N VAL A 147 6.41 -18.15 1.47
CA VAL A 147 7.77 -18.72 1.47
C VAL A 147 8.10 -19.41 0.15
N VAL A 148 7.14 -20.15 -0.42
CA VAL A 148 7.32 -20.85 -1.70
C VAL A 148 7.30 -19.88 -2.88
N SER A 149 6.41 -18.88 -2.88
CA SER A 149 6.28 -17.92 -3.99
C SER A 149 7.38 -16.86 -4.01
N ALA A 150 7.94 -16.49 -2.86
CA ALA A 150 8.99 -15.46 -2.78
C ALA A 150 10.17 -15.70 -3.76
N PRO A 151 10.84 -16.88 -3.78
CA PRO A 151 11.92 -17.12 -4.73
C PRO A 151 11.43 -17.16 -6.18
N LEU A 152 10.27 -17.77 -6.44
CA LEU A 152 9.70 -17.91 -7.79
C LEU A 152 9.40 -16.56 -8.44
N VAL A 153 8.96 -15.60 -7.63
CA VAL A 153 8.52 -14.28 -8.12
C VAL A 153 9.65 -13.26 -8.11
N PHE A 154 10.58 -13.31 -7.15
CA PHE A 154 11.54 -12.21 -6.94
C PHE A 154 13.00 -12.55 -7.27
N MET A 155 13.39 -13.81 -7.52
CA MET A 155 14.81 -14.15 -7.77
C MET A 155 15.39 -13.52 -9.03
N ASN A 156 14.59 -13.33 -10.08
CA ASN A 156 15.05 -12.85 -11.39
C ASN A 156 14.42 -11.51 -11.78
N VAL A 157 13.96 -10.73 -10.80
CA VAL A 157 13.32 -9.44 -11.03
C VAL A 157 14.32 -8.32 -10.78
N GLU A 158 14.69 -7.62 -11.84
CA GLU A 158 15.35 -6.32 -11.74
C GLU A 158 14.36 -5.29 -11.19
N GLY A 159 14.75 -4.56 -10.13
CA GLY A 159 13.89 -3.58 -9.51
C GLY A 159 12.67 -4.15 -8.79
N ILE A 160 12.92 -4.84 -7.68
CA ILE A 160 11.89 -5.39 -6.78
C ILE A 160 10.81 -4.35 -6.45
N PHE A 161 11.20 -3.10 -6.18
CA PHE A 161 10.24 -2.04 -5.87
C PHE A 161 9.31 -1.73 -7.05
N GLY A 162 9.86 -1.56 -8.26
CA GLY A 162 9.08 -1.29 -9.47
C GLY A 162 8.13 -2.44 -9.80
N TYR A 163 8.60 -3.67 -9.70
CA TYR A 163 7.77 -4.86 -9.88
C TYR A 163 6.68 -4.98 -8.81
N PHE A 164 6.99 -4.71 -7.54
CA PHE A 164 6.01 -4.68 -6.46
C PHE A 164 4.94 -3.61 -6.69
N GLN A 165 5.31 -2.45 -7.25
CA GLN A 165 4.36 -1.41 -7.64
C GLN A 165 3.45 -1.84 -8.79
N LYS A 166 3.96 -2.59 -9.78
CA LYS A 166 3.13 -3.20 -10.84
C LYS A 166 2.12 -4.19 -10.27
N LEU A 167 2.54 -5.08 -9.37
CA LEU A 167 1.65 -6.01 -8.67
C LEU A 167 0.58 -5.28 -7.85
N ASN A 168 0.98 -4.24 -7.09
CA ASN A 168 0.06 -3.40 -6.31
C ASN A 168 -0.99 -2.73 -7.19
N GLY A 169 -0.57 -2.26 -8.37
CA GLY A 169 -1.43 -1.66 -9.36
C GLY A 169 -2.64 -2.51 -9.73
N ILE A 170 -2.44 -3.83 -9.86
CA ILE A 170 -3.47 -4.76 -10.32
C ILE A 170 -4.75 -4.65 -9.49
N TYR A 171 -4.59 -4.60 -8.17
CA TYR A 171 -5.72 -4.63 -7.25
C TYR A 171 -6.03 -3.26 -6.64
N PHE A 172 -5.05 -2.35 -6.52
CA PHE A 172 -5.30 -0.99 -6.00
C PHE A 172 -6.25 -0.20 -6.89
N ILE A 173 -6.09 -0.25 -8.22
CA ILE A 173 -6.90 0.57 -9.14
C ILE A 173 -8.39 0.15 -9.12
N PRO A 174 -8.75 -1.14 -9.29
CA PRO A 174 -10.15 -1.54 -9.28
C PRO A 174 -10.82 -1.36 -7.92
N LEU A 175 -10.10 -1.64 -6.84
CA LEU A 175 -10.64 -1.45 -5.50
C LEU A 175 -10.79 0.03 -5.14
N LEU A 176 -9.87 0.91 -5.59
CA LEU A 176 -10.02 2.35 -5.43
C LEU A 176 -11.27 2.87 -6.17
N ALA A 177 -11.48 2.45 -7.42
CA ALA A 177 -12.67 2.85 -8.19
C ALA A 177 -13.96 2.46 -7.48
N MET A 178 -14.03 1.20 -7.04
CA MET A 178 -15.21 0.67 -6.34
C MET A 178 -15.49 1.38 -5.01
N VAL A 179 -14.46 1.60 -4.19
CA VAL A 179 -14.60 2.31 -2.90
C VAL A 179 -14.95 3.78 -3.13
N MET A 180 -14.33 4.45 -4.10
CA MET A 180 -14.62 5.85 -4.39
C MET A 180 -16.05 6.05 -4.86
N PHE A 181 -16.52 5.19 -5.77
CA PHE A 181 -17.90 5.23 -6.22
C PHE A 181 -18.87 5.00 -5.06
N GLY A 182 -18.65 3.98 -4.22
CA GLY A 182 -19.50 3.70 -3.06
C GLY A 182 -19.48 4.81 -1.99
N PHE A 183 -18.37 5.53 -1.84
CA PHE A 183 -18.26 6.64 -0.89
C PHE A 183 -19.11 7.85 -1.30
N PHE A 184 -19.16 8.15 -2.61
CA PHE A 184 -19.92 9.30 -3.14
C PHE A 184 -21.34 8.93 -3.61
N ASN A 185 -21.64 7.66 -3.85
CA ASN A 185 -22.95 7.19 -4.30
C ASN A 185 -23.63 6.30 -3.25
N ARG A 186 -24.64 6.87 -2.56
CA ARG A 186 -25.42 6.16 -1.54
C ARG A 186 -26.31 5.04 -2.10
N THR A 187 -26.57 4.99 -3.41
CA THR A 187 -27.37 3.93 -4.05
C THR A 187 -26.50 2.91 -4.78
N ALA A 188 -25.19 2.89 -4.53
CA ALA A 188 -24.28 1.92 -5.13
C ALA A 188 -24.68 0.48 -4.72
N ASP A 189 -24.85 -0.39 -5.72
CA ASP A 189 -25.19 -1.80 -5.51
C ASP A 189 -23.95 -2.70 -5.51
N GLY A 190 -23.96 -3.73 -4.66
CA GLY A 190 -22.85 -4.67 -4.52
C GLY A 190 -22.52 -5.45 -5.79
N ARG A 191 -23.48 -5.69 -6.70
CA ARG A 191 -23.23 -6.38 -7.97
C ARG A 191 -22.38 -5.53 -8.91
N THR A 192 -22.67 -4.23 -8.98
CA THR A 192 -21.88 -3.28 -9.80
C THR A 192 -20.44 -3.21 -9.32
N ALA A 193 -20.23 -3.24 -8.00
CA ALA A 193 -18.91 -3.28 -7.38
C ALA A 193 -18.14 -4.55 -7.76
N VAL A 194 -18.78 -5.72 -7.69
CA VAL A 194 -18.13 -7.00 -8.08
C VAL A 194 -17.75 -6.99 -9.56
N ILE A 195 -18.65 -6.60 -10.46
CA ILE A 195 -18.37 -6.53 -11.91
C ILE A 195 -17.20 -5.57 -12.17
N THR A 196 -17.21 -4.39 -11.56
CA THR A 196 -16.16 -3.38 -11.73
C THR A 196 -14.80 -3.90 -11.26
N VAL A 197 -14.75 -4.59 -10.12
CA VAL A 197 -13.50 -5.19 -9.62
C VAL A 197 -12.99 -6.28 -10.56
N VAL A 198 -13.86 -7.19 -11.01
CA VAL A 198 -13.45 -8.28 -11.92
C VAL A 198 -12.95 -7.73 -13.25
N VAL A 199 -13.69 -6.82 -13.88
CA VAL A 199 -13.29 -6.17 -15.13
C VAL A 199 -11.98 -5.41 -14.95
N GLY A 200 -11.84 -4.69 -13.84
CA GLY A 200 -10.62 -3.94 -13.52
C GLY A 200 -9.41 -4.84 -13.30
N LEU A 201 -9.56 -5.96 -12.60
CA LEU A 201 -8.48 -6.93 -12.41
C LEU A 201 -8.01 -7.50 -13.75
N ILE A 202 -8.95 -7.91 -14.61
CA ILE A 202 -8.64 -8.43 -15.95
C ILE A 202 -7.92 -7.37 -16.79
N ALA A 203 -8.47 -6.15 -16.84
CA ALA A 203 -7.85 -5.04 -17.56
C ALA A 203 -6.42 -4.81 -17.05
N MET A 204 -6.23 -4.65 -15.75
CA MET A 204 -4.92 -4.41 -15.17
C MET A 204 -3.91 -5.53 -15.44
N VAL A 205 -4.31 -6.81 -15.35
CA VAL A 205 -3.41 -7.93 -15.67
C VAL A 205 -3.01 -7.88 -17.14
N ILE A 206 -3.98 -7.71 -18.04
CA ILE A 206 -3.70 -7.63 -19.48
C ILE A 206 -2.77 -6.45 -19.76
N GLY A 207 -3.09 -5.25 -19.29
CA GLY A 207 -2.32 -4.07 -19.66
C GLY A 207 -0.99 -3.93 -18.95
N THR A 208 -0.79 -4.59 -17.81
CA THR A 208 0.47 -4.50 -17.05
C THR A 208 1.44 -5.65 -17.38
N PHE A 209 0.94 -6.84 -17.73
CA PHE A 209 1.79 -8.03 -17.93
C PHE A 209 1.72 -8.66 -19.32
N ILE A 210 0.65 -8.44 -20.09
CA ILE A 210 0.46 -9.07 -21.41
C ILE A 210 0.71 -8.06 -22.54
N ALA A 211 0.10 -6.88 -22.44
CA ALA A 211 0.11 -5.82 -23.46
C ALA A 211 0.85 -4.56 -22.99
N ALA A 212 1.81 -4.70 -22.07
CA ALA A 212 2.51 -3.56 -21.46
C ALA A 212 3.21 -2.68 -22.50
N ASP A 213 4.00 -3.26 -23.40
CA ASP A 213 4.78 -2.51 -24.39
C ASP A 213 3.95 -1.70 -25.40
N PRO A 214 2.91 -2.26 -26.05
CA PRO A 214 2.07 -1.47 -26.95
C PRO A 214 1.28 -0.40 -26.19
N ILE A 215 0.79 -0.69 -24.98
CA ILE A 215 0.04 0.28 -24.18
C ILE A 215 0.92 1.43 -23.70
N ASN A 216 2.13 1.13 -23.21
CA ASN A 216 3.08 2.14 -22.77
C ASN A 216 3.50 3.04 -23.93
N ARG A 217 3.67 2.49 -25.13
CA ARG A 217 3.94 3.28 -26.34
C ARG A 217 2.76 4.17 -26.74
N ALA A 218 1.54 3.64 -26.68
CA ALA A 218 0.34 4.38 -27.05
C ALA A 218 -0.02 5.49 -26.05
N LEU A 219 0.20 5.27 -24.75
CA LEU A 219 -0.20 6.18 -23.67
C LEU A 219 0.97 6.94 -23.05
N GLY A 220 2.21 6.70 -23.49
CA GLY A 220 3.44 7.31 -22.97
C GLY A 220 3.94 6.74 -21.64
N SER A 221 3.06 6.19 -20.78
CA SER A 221 3.48 5.51 -19.55
C SER A 221 2.44 4.52 -19.03
N GLY A 222 2.91 3.53 -18.26
CA GLY A 222 2.04 2.60 -17.54
C GLY A 222 1.18 3.29 -16.47
N TYR A 223 1.64 4.44 -15.95
CA TYR A 223 0.85 5.24 -15.00
C TYR A 223 -0.36 5.91 -15.66
N HIS A 224 -0.22 6.38 -16.91
CA HIS A 224 -1.34 6.89 -17.69
C HIS A 224 -2.36 5.79 -17.97
N TYR A 225 -1.89 4.56 -18.25
CA TYR A 225 -2.78 3.40 -18.37
C TYR A 225 -3.58 3.14 -17.09
N MET A 226 -2.93 3.14 -15.92
CA MET A 226 -3.63 2.98 -14.63
C MET A 226 -4.69 4.06 -14.41
N GLY A 227 -4.38 5.32 -14.75
CA GLY A 227 -5.33 6.44 -14.66
C GLY A 227 -6.52 6.27 -15.62
N LEU A 228 -6.26 5.82 -16.85
CA LEU A 228 -7.30 5.54 -17.83
C LEU A 228 -8.22 4.41 -17.35
N VAL A 229 -7.65 3.29 -16.88
CA VAL A 229 -8.44 2.17 -16.33
C VAL A 229 -9.28 2.65 -15.15
N PHE A 230 -8.72 3.44 -14.23
CA PHE A 230 -9.47 4.01 -13.11
C PHE A 230 -10.70 4.81 -13.59
N ALA A 231 -10.51 5.72 -14.55
CA ALA A 231 -11.61 6.51 -15.10
C ALA A 231 -12.66 5.66 -15.81
N LEU A 232 -12.24 4.66 -16.60
CA LEU A 232 -13.14 3.72 -17.28
C LEU A 232 -13.92 2.86 -16.29
N LEU A 233 -13.33 2.47 -15.17
CA LEU A 233 -14.02 1.72 -14.11
C LEU A 233 -15.06 2.58 -13.39
N LEU A 234 -14.76 3.86 -13.12
CA LEU A 234 -15.76 4.79 -12.58
C LEU A 234 -16.92 5.00 -13.55
N LEU A 235 -16.63 5.15 -14.85
CA LEU A 235 -17.64 5.27 -15.89
C LEU A 235 -18.49 4.01 -15.98
N LEU A 236 -17.85 2.83 -16.03
CA LEU A 236 -18.52 1.54 -16.04
C LEU A 236 -19.46 1.41 -14.84
N GLN A 237 -18.97 1.68 -13.63
CA GLN A 237 -19.77 1.56 -12.43
C GLN A 237 -20.91 2.59 -12.38
N PHE A 238 -20.71 3.78 -12.94
CA PHE A 238 -21.77 4.78 -13.11
C PHE A 238 -22.87 4.29 -14.07
N VAL A 239 -22.49 3.75 -15.24
CA VAL A 239 -23.44 3.22 -16.24
C VAL A 239 -24.21 2.03 -15.67
N LEU A 240 -23.52 1.06 -15.08
CA LEU A 240 -24.13 -0.08 -14.40
C LEU A 240 -25.02 0.38 -13.23
N GLY A 241 -24.59 1.42 -12.52
CA GLY A 241 -25.35 2.04 -11.44
C GLY A 241 -26.60 2.79 -11.89
N GLN A 242 -26.84 3.02 -13.19
CA GLN A 242 -28.13 3.54 -13.65
C GLN A 242 -29.21 2.45 -13.71
N SER A 243 -28.83 1.22 -14.07
CA SER A 243 -29.75 0.08 -14.21
C SER A 243 -29.82 -0.79 -12.95
N MET A 244 -28.75 -0.88 -12.17
CA MET A 244 -28.64 -1.72 -10.97
C MET A 244 -28.45 -0.86 -9.71
N LYS A 245 -29.45 -0.04 -9.36
CA LYS A 245 -29.43 0.76 -8.14
C LYS A 245 -29.84 -0.07 -6.93
N HIS A 246 -29.16 0.15 -5.81
CA HIS A 246 -29.66 -0.36 -4.54
C HIS A 246 -30.99 0.35 -4.21
N PRO A 247 -32.08 -0.36 -3.85
CA PRO A 247 -33.42 0.21 -3.73
C PRO A 247 -33.53 1.33 -2.68
N ALA A 248 -32.76 1.23 -1.60
CA ALA A 248 -32.73 2.21 -0.52
C ALA A 248 -31.35 2.85 -0.41
N PRO A 249 -31.22 4.19 -0.35
CA PRO A 249 -29.95 4.83 -0.08
C PRO A 249 -29.33 4.32 1.23
N HIS A 250 -28.05 3.99 1.20
CA HIS A 250 -27.33 3.56 2.39
C HIS A 250 -27.30 4.68 3.44
N VAL A 251 -27.76 4.37 4.65
CA VAL A 251 -27.70 5.26 5.81
C VAL A 251 -26.69 4.68 6.80
N GLN A 252 -25.66 5.48 7.09
CA GLN A 252 -24.67 5.11 8.10
C GLN A 252 -25.36 5.05 9.47
N LYS A 253 -25.29 3.89 10.12
CA LYS A 253 -25.79 3.70 11.49
C LYS A 253 -24.61 3.80 12.44
N ASP A 254 -24.69 4.73 13.38
CA ASP A 254 -23.72 4.82 14.45
C ASP A 254 -23.95 3.68 15.45
N ALA A 255 -22.93 2.84 15.64
CA ALA A 255 -22.95 1.77 16.63
C ALA A 255 -22.78 2.29 18.06
N ARG A 256 -22.45 3.59 18.24
CA ARG A 256 -22.16 4.25 19.52
C ARG A 256 -21.11 3.52 20.37
N ALA A 257 -20.21 2.79 19.71
CA ALA A 257 -19.18 2.01 20.36
C ALA A 257 -18.05 2.88 20.95
N VAL A 258 -17.83 4.07 20.39
CA VAL A 258 -16.78 5.02 20.79
C VAL A 258 -17.27 6.46 20.61
N ASP A 259 -16.66 7.40 21.34
CA ASP A 259 -16.90 8.83 21.16
C ASP A 259 -16.40 9.30 19.78
N LEU A 260 -17.31 9.90 19.01
CA LEU A 260 -17.07 10.43 17.66
C LEU A 260 -16.81 11.93 17.64
N THR A 261 -16.60 12.56 18.80
CA THR A 261 -16.21 13.98 18.88
C THR A 261 -14.80 14.15 18.27
N PRO A 262 -14.65 14.98 17.22
CA PRO A 262 -13.36 15.18 16.57
C PRO A 262 -12.41 16.00 17.43
N TRP A 263 -11.11 15.76 17.28
CA TRP A 263 -10.09 16.57 17.93
C TRP A 263 -10.06 17.97 17.34
N LYS A 264 -10.18 19.00 18.20
CA LYS A 264 -10.22 20.41 17.79
C LYS A 264 -9.07 20.85 16.87
N PHE A 265 -7.89 20.26 17.03
CA PHE A 265 -6.69 20.61 16.25
C PHE A 265 -6.47 19.72 15.03
N ALA A 266 -7.36 18.78 14.73
CA ALA A 266 -7.18 17.87 13.59
C ALA A 266 -7.03 18.62 12.25
N LYS A 267 -7.88 19.64 12.02
CA LYS A 267 -7.79 20.46 10.80
C LYS A 267 -6.55 21.36 10.78
N PRO A 268 -6.24 22.18 11.80
CA PRO A 268 -5.01 22.99 11.83
C PRO A 268 -3.72 22.18 11.63
N VAL A 269 -3.58 21.05 12.34
CA VAL A 269 -2.39 20.19 12.21
C VAL A 269 -2.33 19.56 10.81
N GLY A 270 -3.46 19.11 10.27
CA GLY A 270 -3.54 18.61 8.90
C GLY A 270 -3.11 19.64 7.85
N ILE A 271 -3.57 20.89 7.98
CA ILE A 271 -3.16 22.01 7.11
C ILE A 271 -1.65 22.26 7.24
N GLY A 272 -1.12 22.28 8.47
CA GLY A 272 0.32 22.43 8.71
C GLY A 272 1.15 21.35 8.01
N LEU A 273 0.71 20.08 8.05
CA LEU A 273 1.38 18.98 7.34
C LEU A 273 1.31 19.14 5.82
N ILE A 274 0.18 19.59 5.26
CA ILE A 274 0.05 19.86 3.83
C ILE A 274 1.03 20.96 3.41
N ILE A 275 1.08 22.07 4.16
CA ILE A 275 2.02 23.17 3.90
C ILE A 275 3.46 22.66 3.97
N PHE A 276 3.79 21.85 4.99
CA PHE A 276 5.14 21.29 5.12
C PHE A 276 5.54 20.43 3.92
N VAL A 277 4.63 19.59 3.41
CA VAL A 277 4.85 18.81 2.18
C VAL A 277 5.04 19.73 0.98
N LEU A 278 4.19 20.74 0.79
CA LEU A 278 4.31 21.69 -0.32
C LEU A 278 5.62 22.47 -0.28
N VAL A 279 6.08 22.87 0.90
CA VAL A 279 7.38 23.53 1.09
C VAL A 279 8.52 22.58 0.72
N LEU A 280 8.48 21.32 1.15
CA LEU A 280 9.49 20.33 0.75
C LEU A 280 9.51 20.14 -0.77
N TYR A 281 8.34 20.01 -1.41
CA TYR A 281 8.27 19.94 -2.87
C TYR A 281 8.86 21.20 -3.52
N ALA A 282 8.54 22.39 -3.02
CA ALA A 282 9.07 23.64 -3.57
C ALA A 282 10.60 23.77 -3.38
N LEU A 283 11.14 23.30 -2.25
CA LEU A 283 12.59 23.32 -1.97
C LEU A 283 13.38 22.36 -2.86
N PHE A 284 12.80 21.20 -3.20
CA PHE A 284 13.46 20.19 -4.04
C PHE A 284 13.02 20.22 -5.51
N ALA A 285 12.04 21.07 -5.87
CA ALA A 285 11.60 21.22 -7.24
C ALA A 285 12.67 21.93 -8.07
N ASP A 286 13.14 21.25 -9.11
CA ASP A 286 13.96 21.87 -10.13
C ASP A 286 13.07 22.58 -11.15
N PHE A 287 12.90 23.90 -10.95
CA PHE A 287 12.16 24.75 -11.86
C PHE A 287 12.92 25.09 -13.15
N GLY A 288 14.16 24.61 -13.32
CA GLY A 288 14.94 24.81 -14.55
C GLY A 288 14.28 24.23 -15.80
N THR A 289 13.39 23.26 -15.64
CA THR A 289 12.59 22.66 -16.72
C THR A 289 11.43 23.54 -17.22
N LEU A 290 11.05 24.59 -16.47
CA LEU A 290 10.05 25.58 -16.91
C LEU A 290 10.67 26.79 -17.63
N SER A 291 12.00 26.92 -17.58
CA SER A 291 12.77 27.98 -18.23
C SER A 291 13.35 27.58 -19.59
N GLY A 292 12.88 26.48 -20.19
CA GLY A 292 13.27 25.99 -21.52
C GLY A 292 12.20 26.24 -22.57
#